data_AF-A0A6A7A0J7-F1
#
_entry.id   AF-A0A6A7A0J7-F1
#
_cell.length_a   1.000
_cell.length_b   1.000
_cell.length_c   1.000
_cell.angle_alpha   90.00
_cell.angle_beta   90.00
_cell.angle_gamma   90.00
#
_symmetry.space_group_name_H-M   'P 1'
#
loop_
_entity.id
_entity.type
_entity.pdbx_description
1 polymer ?
#
loop_
_entity_poly.entity_id
_entity_poly.type
_entity_poly.pdbx_seq_one_letter_code
_entity_poly.pdbx_strand_id
1 'polypeptide(L)'
;LRISSQILRNALTYFTILFGLNFAEGQNLSSSDLKEVLMLDDNARAMEMICNIIQLRNNAVPLSLALEEVFEVAVATDKFNCTSAVK
;
A
#
# COMPACT_ATOMS: atom_id res chain seq x y z
N LEU A 1 -5.80 -1.23 -7.94
CA LEU A 1 -5.03 0.05 -7.94
C LEU A 1 -3.66 -0.20 -8.57
N ARG A 2 -3.14 0.69 -9.42
CA ARG A 2 -1.80 0.54 -10.04
C ARG A 2 -0.78 1.44 -9.36
N ILE A 3 0.30 0.85 -8.86
CA ILE A 3 1.33 1.54 -8.07
C ILE A 3 2.71 1.13 -8.56
N SER A 4 3.67 2.06 -8.50
CA SER A 4 5.08 1.73 -8.73
C SER A 4 5.58 0.82 -7.61
N SER A 5 6.21 -0.30 -7.98
CA SER A 5 6.83 -1.21 -7.01
C SER A 5 7.90 -0.50 -6.18
N GLN A 6 8.60 0.50 -6.73
CA GLN A 6 9.58 1.30 -5.99
C GLN A 6 8.94 2.13 -4.88
N ILE A 7 7.78 2.76 -5.15
CA ILE A 7 7.06 3.54 -4.13
C ILE A 7 6.62 2.61 -2.99
N LEU A 8 6.06 1.45 -3.33
CA LEU A 8 5.63 0.45 -2.34
C LEU A 8 6.80 -0.06 -1.49
N ARG A 9 7.96 -0.38 -2.08
CA ARG A 9 9.15 -0.79 -1.30
C ARG A 9 9.58 0.29 -0.32
N ASN A 10 9.66 1.54 -0.77
CA ASN A 10 10.15 2.64 0.05
C ASN A 10 9.23 2.96 1.22
N ALA A 11 7.91 2.83 1.02
CA ALA A 11 6.92 3.23 2.02
C ALA A 11 6.45 2.08 2.92
N LEU A 12 6.46 0.83 2.44
CA LEU A 12 5.88 -0.32 3.15
C LEU A 12 6.91 -1.47 3.24
N THR A 13 7.30 -1.83 4.46
CA THR A 13 8.30 -2.89 4.71
C THR A 13 7.89 -4.23 4.11
N TYR A 14 6.60 -4.57 4.18
CA TYR A 14 6.03 -5.78 3.58
C TYR A 14 6.40 -5.94 2.10
N PHE A 15 6.26 -4.86 1.31
CA PHE A 15 6.54 -4.89 -0.13
C PHE A 15 8.05 -4.89 -0.44
N THR A 16 8.90 -4.45 0.49
CA THR A 16 10.35 -4.66 0.36
C THR A 16 10.69 -6.15 0.34
N ILE A 17 10.04 -6.93 1.20
CA ILE A 17 10.23 -8.38 1.29
C ILE A 17 9.55 -9.09 0.10
N LEU A 18 8.26 -8.78 -0.15
CA LEU A 18 7.48 -9.44 -1.20
C LEU A 18 8.07 -9.22 -2.59
N PHE A 19 8.61 -8.03 -2.87
CA PHE A 19 9.26 -7.79 -4.15
C PHE A 19 10.73 -8.24 -4.18
N GLY A 20 11.24 -8.87 -3.12
CA GLY A 20 12.58 -9.45 -3.11
C GLY A 20 12.75 -10.65 -4.06
N LEU A 21 13.97 -11.20 -4.11
CA LEU A 21 14.30 -12.31 -5.01
C LEU A 21 13.62 -13.64 -4.64
N ASN A 22 13.01 -13.73 -3.46
CA ASN A 22 12.46 -14.96 -2.91
C ASN A 22 11.01 -15.24 -3.35
N PHE A 23 10.35 -14.28 -3.99
CA PHE A 23 8.94 -14.34 -4.35
C PHE A 23 8.75 -14.06 -5.84
N ALA A 24 7.72 -14.67 -6.43
CA ALA A 24 7.42 -14.54 -7.85
C ALA A 24 7.00 -13.10 -8.20
N GLU A 25 6.30 -12.45 -7.28
CA GLU A 25 5.84 -11.07 -7.34
C GLU A 25 7.00 -10.06 -7.47
N GLY A 26 8.19 -10.42 -6.99
CA GLY A 26 9.40 -9.61 -7.11
C GLY A 26 10.16 -9.78 -8.43
N GLN A 27 9.85 -10.83 -9.21
CA GLN A 27 10.59 -11.15 -10.43
C GLN A 27 10.06 -10.35 -11.62
N ASN A 28 10.98 -9.93 -12.49
CA ASN A 28 10.67 -9.30 -13.77
C ASN A 28 9.77 -8.05 -13.65
N LEU A 29 9.88 -7.31 -12.54
CA LEU A 29 9.15 -6.07 -12.33
C LEU A 29 9.50 -5.05 -13.42
N SER A 30 8.54 -4.74 -14.28
CA SER A 30 8.70 -3.76 -15.36
C SER A 30 7.42 -2.96 -15.57
N SER A 31 7.52 -1.83 -16.26
CA SER A 31 6.34 -1.04 -16.62
C SER A 31 5.42 -1.72 -17.64
N SER A 32 5.96 -2.69 -18.39
CA SER A 32 5.29 -3.48 -19.42
C SER A 32 4.67 -4.79 -18.92
N ASP A 33 5.12 -5.30 -17.77
CA ASP A 33 4.63 -6.54 -17.16
C ASP A 33 4.10 -6.24 -15.76
N LEU A 34 2.77 -6.10 -15.66
CA LEU A 34 2.08 -5.79 -14.42
C LEU A 34 1.98 -7.04 -13.54
N LYS A 35 2.41 -6.91 -12.29
CA LYS A 35 2.22 -7.93 -11.27
C LYS A 35 0.97 -7.62 -10.44
N GLU A 36 0.08 -8.60 -10.37
CA GLU A 36 -1.05 -8.56 -9.45
C GLU A 36 -0.60 -9.10 -8.10
N VAL A 37 -0.95 -8.38 -7.04
CA VAL A 37 -0.73 -8.80 -5.65
C VAL A 37 -2.11 -8.88 -5.00
N LEU A 38 -2.47 -10.08 -4.54
CA LEU A 38 -3.73 -10.33 -3.85
C LEU A 38 -3.55 -10.08 -2.35
N MET A 39 -4.45 -9.30 -1.76
CA MET A 39 -4.45 -8.95 -0.34
C MET A 39 -5.82 -9.30 0.25
N LEU A 40 -6.08 -10.60 0.42
CA LEU A 40 -7.41 -11.13 0.78
C LEU A 40 -7.80 -10.84 2.23
N ASP A 41 -6.81 -10.70 3.11
CA ASP A 41 -7.02 -10.52 4.56
C ASP A 41 -6.95 -9.03 4.98
N ASP A 42 -6.89 -8.11 4.02
CA ASP A 42 -6.70 -6.69 4.27
C ASP A 42 -7.95 -5.88 3.93
N ASN A 43 -8.19 -4.84 4.73
CA ASN A 43 -9.26 -3.89 4.45
C ASN A 43 -8.93 -3.12 3.17
N ALA A 44 -9.68 -3.40 2.11
CA ALA A 44 -9.44 -2.83 0.78
C ALA A 44 -9.48 -1.30 0.77
N ARG A 45 -10.37 -0.67 1.56
CA ARG A 45 -10.52 0.79 1.62
C ARG A 45 -9.37 1.44 2.37
N ALA A 46 -8.96 0.86 3.50
CA ALA A 46 -7.79 1.33 4.24
C ALA A 46 -6.52 1.24 3.37
N MET A 47 -6.34 0.11 2.67
CA MET A 47 -5.18 -0.09 1.81
C MET A 47 -5.17 0.86 0.60
N GLU A 48 -6.32 1.08 -0.03
CA GLU A 48 -6.48 2.07 -1.09
C GLU A 48 -6.08 3.47 -0.61
N MET A 49 -6.49 3.85 0.60
CA MET A 49 -6.18 5.16 1.17
C MET A 49 -4.69 5.33 1.44
N ILE A 50 -4.05 4.36 2.09
CA ILE A 50 -2.59 4.33 2.31
C ILE A 50 -1.87 4.46 0.96
N CYS A 51 -2.32 3.72 -0.05
CA CYS A 51 -1.73 3.76 -1.38
C CYS A 51 -1.88 5.14 -2.06
N ASN A 52 -3.03 5.79 -1.92
CA ASN A 52 -3.23 7.15 -2.43
C ASN A 52 -2.33 8.16 -1.71
N ILE A 53 -2.16 8.03 -0.39
CA ILE A 53 -1.27 8.88 0.42
C ILE A 53 0.19 8.75 -0.05
N ILE A 54 0.73 7.53 -0.15
CA ILE A 54 2.14 7.32 -0.56
C ILE A 54 2.41 7.71 -2.02
N GLN A 55 1.37 7.77 -2.86
CA GLN A 55 1.44 8.27 -4.23
C GLN A 55 1.21 9.78 -4.34
N LEU A 56 1.03 10.49 -3.22
CA LEU A 56 0.69 11.92 -3.15
C LEU A 56 -0.58 12.28 -3.92
N ARG A 57 -1.51 11.33 -4.06
CA ARG A 57 -2.83 11.53 -4.69
C ARG A 57 -3.83 12.04 -3.65
N ASN A 58 -3.48 13.16 -3.01
CA ASN A 58 -4.24 13.69 -1.88
C ASN A 58 -5.69 14.06 -2.25
N ASN A 59 -5.95 14.35 -3.52
CA ASN A 59 -7.30 14.57 -4.05
C ASN A 59 -8.19 13.31 -4.02
N ALA A 60 -7.60 12.12 -3.92
CA ALA A 60 -8.29 10.84 -3.79
C ALA A 60 -8.38 10.36 -2.32
N VAL A 61 -7.91 11.17 -1.36
CA VAL A 61 -8.02 10.89 0.08
C VAL A 61 -9.16 11.76 0.64
N PRO A 62 -10.17 11.17 1.30
CA PRO A 62 -11.25 11.95 1.91
C PRO A 62 -10.72 12.90 2.98
N LEU A 63 -11.28 14.11 3.05
CA LEU A 63 -10.95 15.09 4.10
C LEU A 63 -11.61 14.77 5.45
N SER A 64 -12.62 13.89 5.45
CA SER A 64 -13.33 13.43 6.63
C SER A 64 -13.56 11.94 6.49
N LEU A 65 -13.35 11.22 7.59
CA LEU A 65 -13.47 9.78 7.69
C LEU A 65 -14.38 9.45 8.87
N ALA A 66 -15.16 8.39 8.73
CA ALA A 66 -15.86 7.81 9.86
C ALA A 66 -14.85 7.25 10.87
N LEU A 67 -15.23 7.15 12.15
CA LEU A 67 -14.35 6.62 13.19
C LEU A 67 -13.85 5.21 12.87
N GLU A 68 -14.72 4.38 12.29
CA GLU A 68 -14.39 3.03 11.84
C GLU A 68 -13.31 3.04 10.74
N GLU A 69 -13.41 3.95 9.75
CA GLU A 69 -12.41 4.07 8.69
C GLU A 69 -11.05 4.53 9.23
N VAL A 70 -11.05 5.46 10.20
CA VAL A 70 -9.82 5.90 10.89
C VAL A 70 -9.16 4.73 11.62
N PHE A 71 -9.96 3.92 12.32
CA PHE A 71 -9.47 2.73 13.01
C PHE A 71 -8.86 1.71 12.04
N GLU A 72 -9.55 1.40 10.94
CA GLU A 72 -9.06 0.45 9.94
C GLU A 72 -7.76 0.93 9.27
N VAL A 73 -7.63 2.23 9.00
CA VAL A 73 -6.38 2.83 8.49
C VAL A 73 -5.28 2.74 9.54
N ALA A 74 -5.57 3.01 10.82
CA ALA A 74 -4.59 2.85 11.89
C ALA A 74 -4.09 1.41 12.02
N VAL A 75 -4.98 0.41 11.95
CA VAL A 75 -4.63 -1.01 11.96
C VAL A 75 -3.76 -1.37 10.75
N ALA A 76 -4.14 -0.94 9.55
CA ALA A 76 -3.38 -1.23 8.34
C ALA A 76 -1.99 -0.56 8.35
N THR A 77 -1.90 0.69 8.82
CA THR A 77 -0.61 1.39 8.90
C THR A 77 0.36 0.75 9.88
N ASP A 78 -0.13 0.22 11.00
CA ASP A 78 0.66 -0.60 11.93
C ASP A 78 1.10 -1.91 11.27
N LYS A 79 0.16 -2.67 10.68
CA LYS A 79 0.42 -3.95 10.00
C LYS A 79 1.50 -3.83 8.92
N PHE A 80 1.44 -2.77 8.10
CA PHE A 80 2.40 -2.54 7.01
C PHE A 80 3.62 -1.71 7.42
N ASN A 81 3.71 -1.32 8.69
CA ASN A 81 4.78 -0.49 9.26
C ASN A 81 5.04 0.79 8.45
N CYS A 82 3.96 1.51 8.10
CA CYS A 82 4.00 2.72 7.28
C CYS A 82 3.42 3.97 7.98
N THR A 83 3.42 3.97 9.31
CA THR A 83 2.94 5.10 10.14
C THR A 83 3.61 6.43 9.83
N SER A 84 4.86 6.42 9.36
CA SER A 84 5.57 7.64 8.95
C SER A 84 4.98 8.30 7.70
N ALA A 85 4.28 7.54 6.85
CA ALA A 85 3.65 8.02 5.65
C ALA A 85 2.24 8.59 5.87
N VAL A 86 1.58 8.24 6.99
CA VAL A 86 0.17 8.56 7.28
C VAL A 86 0.07 9.50 8.49
N LYS A 87 0.92 10.54 8.51
CA LYS A 87 0.93 11.56 9.57
C LYS A 87 -0.08 12.67 9.34
#